data_AF-A0A935C413-F1
#
_entry.id   AF-A0A935C413-F1
#
_cell.length_a   1.000
_cell.length_b   1.000
_cell.length_c   1.000
_cell.angle_alpha   90.00
_cell.angle_beta   90.00
_cell.angle_gamma   90.00
#
_symmetry.space_group_name_H-M   'P 1'
#
loop_
_entity.id
_entity.type
_entity.pdbx_description
1 polymer ?
#
loop_
_entity_poly.entity_id
_entity_poly.type
_entity_poly.pdbx_seq_one_letter_code
_entity_poly.pdbx_strand_id
1 'polypeptide(L)' 'MLTWISENIGTIFVCAVLIAIVTAIIVSMVRKKKQGKSVVCNCGNCKTCAMSGSCHKSS' A
#
# COMPACT_ATOMS: atom_id res chain seq x y z
N MET A 1 -20.03 31.30 -17.92
CA MET A 1 -19.61 30.44 -16.78
C MET A 1 -18.74 29.26 -17.21
N LEU A 2 -18.94 28.65 -18.38
CA LEU A 2 -18.10 27.55 -18.89
C LEU A 2 -16.66 27.96 -19.29
N THR A 3 -16.43 29.25 -19.57
CA THR A 3 -15.10 29.82 -19.88
C THR A 3 -14.11 29.70 -18.72
N TRP A 4 -14.55 29.83 -17.47
CA TRP A 4 -13.67 29.66 -16.32
C TRP A 4 -13.16 28.21 -16.21
N ILE A 5 -14.00 27.24 -16.56
CA ILE A 5 -13.63 25.82 -16.58
C ILE A 5 -12.63 25.55 -17.71
N SER A 6 -12.80 26.16 -18.89
CA SER A 6 -11.87 25.98 -20.02
C SER A 6 -10.50 26.61 -19.76
N GLU A 7 -10.45 27.81 -19.17
CA GLU A 7 -9.20 28.51 -18.84
C GLU A 7 -8.40 27.77 -17.75
N ASN A 8 -9.08 27.09 -16.82
CA ASN A 8 -8.46 26.38 -15.69
C ASN A 8 -8.41 24.86 -15.89
N ILE A 9 -8.76 24.35 -17.07
CA ILE A 9 -8.86 22.91 -17.33
C ILE A 9 -7.50 22.21 -17.17
N GLY A 10 -6.41 22.89 -17.54
CA GLY A 10 -5.05 22.41 -17.35
C GLY A 10 -4.70 22.27 -15.86
N THR A 11 -5.04 23.27 -15.05
CA THR A 11 -4.80 23.26 -13.60
C THR A 11 -5.59 22.13 -12.92
N ILE A 12 -6.86 21.94 -13.30
CA ILE A 12 -7.71 20.86 -12.78
C ILE A 12 -7.10 19.50 -13.14
N PHE A 13 -6.61 19.33 -14.38
CA PHE A 13 -5.97 18.09 -14.83
C PHE A 13 -4.68 17.80 -14.05
N VAL A 14 -3.81 18.79 -13.88
CA VAL A 14 -2.57 18.65 -13.09
C VAL A 14 -2.88 18.27 -11.64
N CYS A 15 -3.84 18.94 -11.01
CA CYS A 15 -4.29 18.59 -9.65
C CYS A 15 -4.81 17.15 -9.55
N ALA A 16 -5.61 16.70 -10.52
CA ALA A 16 -6.13 15.33 -10.54
C ALA A 16 -5.01 14.30 -10.65
N VAL A 17 -4.03 14.52 -11.53
CA VAL A 17 -2.86 13.63 -11.69
C VAL A 17 -2.02 13.58 -10.42
N LEU A 18 -1.75 14.74 -9.79
CA LEU A 18 -0.99 14.80 -8.54
C LEU A 18 -1.69 14.00 -7.43
N ILE A 19 -3.01 14.15 -7.27
CA ILE A 19 -3.79 13.39 -6.28
C ILE A 19 -3.69 11.89 -6.57
N ALA A 20 -3.83 11.47 -7.83
CA ALA A 20 -3.71 10.07 -8.22
C ALA A 20 -2.34 9.48 -7.83
N ILE A 21 -1.26 10.20 -8.11
CA ILE A 21 0.12 9.78 -7.78
C ILE A 21 0.29 9.64 -6.26
N VAL A 22 -0.11 10.66 -5.49
CA VAL A 22 -0.02 10.64 -4.02
C VAL A 22 -0.80 9.47 -3.45
N THR A 23 -2.02 9.23 -3.95
CA THR A 23 -2.87 8.12 -3.50
C THR A 23 -2.24 6.77 -3.83
N ALA A 24 -1.67 6.62 -5.03
CA ALA A 24 -0.97 5.40 -5.44
C ALA A 24 0.27 5.12 -4.58
N ILE A 25 1.02 6.15 -4.17
CA ILE A 25 2.16 6.01 -3.27
C ILE A 25 1.69 5.52 -1.90
N ILE A 26 0.68 6.16 -1.30
CA ILE A 26 0.14 5.78 0.00
C ILE A 26 -0.39 4.33 -0.04
N VAL A 27 -1.18 3.98 -1.06
CA VAL A 27 -1.69 2.62 -1.24
C VAL A 27 -0.53 1.62 -1.40
N SER A 28 0.49 1.95 -2.19
CA SER A 28 1.67 1.10 -2.36
C SER A 28 2.42 0.92 -1.05
N MET A 29 2.57 1.96 -0.23
CA MET A 29 3.18 1.86 1.10
C MET A 29 2.35 1.00 2.05
N VAL A 30 1.02 1.16 2.06
CA VAL A 30 0.13 0.33 2.89
C VAL A 30 0.16 -1.13 2.44
N ARG A 31 0.13 -1.39 1.12
CA ARG A 31 0.25 -2.74 0.55
C ARG A 31 1.61 -3.36 0.85
N LYS A 32 2.71 -2.61 0.69
CA LYS A 32 4.05 -3.05 1.06
C LYS A 32 4.18 -3.28 2.56
N LYS A 33 3.54 -2.49 3.41
CA LYS A 33 3.49 -2.71 4.86
C LYS A 33 2.70 -3.96 5.23
N LYS A 34 1.62 -4.27 4.50
CA LYS A 34 0.90 -5.54 4.64
C LYS A 34 1.73 -6.73 4.13
N GLN A 35 2.44 -6.57 3.01
CA GLN A 35 3.29 -7.61 2.42
C GLN A 35 4.59 -7.88 3.20
N GLY A 36 5.18 -6.85 3.80
CA GLY A 36 6.33 -6.98 4.71
C GLY A 36 5.96 -7.57 6.07
N LYS A 37 4.66 -7.65 6.39
CA LYS A 37 4.13 -8.41 7.54
C LYS A 37 3.67 -9.82 7.18
N SER A 38 3.48 -10.13 5.89
CA SER A 38 3.07 -11.47 5.42
C SER A 38 4.25 -12.36 5.00
N VAL A 39 5.49 -11.99 5.34
CA VAL A 39 6.61 -12.94 5.36
C VAL A 39 6.60 -13.79 6.64
N VAL A 40 5.66 -13.52 7.56
CA VAL A 40 5.48 -14.31 8.79
C VAL A 40 4.32 -15.30 8.60
N CYS A 41 4.74 -16.55 8.40
CA CYS A 41 4.03 -17.79 8.71
C CYS A 41 3.01 -18.34 7.69
N ASN A 42 3.48 -18.60 6.46
CA ASN A 42 3.01 -19.81 5.77
C ASN A 42 3.65 -21.03 6.46
N CYS A 43 3.01 -21.56 7.50
CA CYS A 43 3.47 -22.69 8.33
C CYS A 43 3.48 -24.02 7.57
N GLY A 44 4.29 -24.12 6.51
CA GLY A 44 4.63 -25.39 5.86
C GLY A 44 6.02 -25.91 6.25
N ASN A 45 7.00 -25.03 6.50
CA ASN A 45 8.40 -25.40 6.76
C ASN A 45 9.08 -24.42 7.75
N CYS A 46 8.65 -24.42 9.01
CA CYS A 46 9.09 -23.48 10.05
C CYS A 46 10.44 -23.87 10.73
N LYS A 47 11.46 -24.27 9.97
CA LYS A 47 12.77 -24.68 10.53
C LYS A 47 13.80 -23.55 10.67
N THR A 48 13.59 -22.40 10.02
CA THR A 48 14.52 -21.23 10.05
C THR A 48 13.78 -19.90 10.30
N CYS A 49 12.61 -19.94 10.94
CA CYS A 49 11.91 -18.71 11.34
C CYS A 49 12.42 -18.22 12.70
N ALA A 50 12.84 -16.95 12.79
CA ALA A 50 13.30 -16.32 14.04
C ALA A 50 12.24 -16.27 15.15
N MET A 51 10.98 -16.58 14.83
CA MET A 51 9.83 -16.66 15.74
C MET A 51 9.30 -18.10 15.93
N SER A 52 10.08 -19.13 15.59
CA SER A 52 9.66 -20.55 15.68
C SER A 52 9.20 -20.97 17.09
N GLY A 53 9.75 -20.35 18.15
CA GLY A 53 9.39 -20.63 19.54
C GLY A 53 8.00 -20.15 19.98
N SER A 54 7.35 -19.27 19.21
CA SER A 54 6.03 -18.72 19.57
C SER A 54 4.87 -19.28 18.74
N CYS A 55 5.17 -19.94 17.61
CA CYS A 55 4.14 -20.43 16.68
C CYS A 55 3.54 -21.80 17.06
N HIS A 56 4.17 -22.54 17.97
CA HIS A 56 3.62 -23.78 18.52
C HIS A 56 3.40 -23.63 20.04
N LYS A 57 2.40 -22.84 20.43
CA LYS A 57 1.81 -22.98 21.77
C LYS A 57 0.73 -24.05 21.66
N SER A 58 1.14 -25.29 21.93
CA SER A 58 0.23 -26.41 22.12
C SER A 58 -0.60 -26.14 23.36
N SER A 59 -1.91 -26.03 23.16
CA SER A 59 -2.94 -26.38 24.12
C SER A 59 -4.06 -27.02 23.33
#